data_AF-A0A953XJD4-F1
#
_entry.id   AF-A0A953XJD4-F1
#
_cell.length_a   1.000
_cell.length_b   1.000
_cell.length_c   1.000
_cell.angle_alpha   90.00
_cell.angle_beta   90.00
_cell.angle_gamma   90.00
#
_symmetry.space_group_name_H-M   'P 1'
#
loop_
_entity.id
_entity.type
_entity.pdbx_description
1 polymer ?
#
loop_
_entity_poly.entity_id
_entity_poly.type
_entity_poly.pdbx_seq_one_letter_code
_entity_poly.pdbx_strand_id
1 'polypeptide(L)'
;MVDTLLIVDRSSPAFWVFSSIGIAGQVLFTARIVVQWYASEKVKQSVVPVSFWWLSVFGTLLLLVYAWFTRDPIFLIGPTLNLFLYLRNLMLAKKGRTLGSLALLLPLALVMLVSGGVATYLTAQEKKIITLDASPLWLAIGFAGTALWTLRFPVQWIISERLGKSVLPPVFWWMSIFGAVLLTAYAAYKPDAVFVLAYALNPIPAIRNLMLIYRKPKEESARGTGNPACGPGEVAGTDGSADG
;
A
#
# COMPACT_ATOMS: atom_id res chain seq x y z
N MET A 1 34.76 -7.64 11.85
CA MET A 1 33.69 -8.18 12.71
C MET A 1 33.46 -7.14 13.79
N VAL A 2 32.23 -6.63 13.90
CA VAL A 2 31.71 -5.80 15.01
C VAL A 2 32.25 -4.36 15.17
N ASP A 3 32.05 -3.49 14.18
CA ASP A 3 32.07 -2.02 14.42
C ASP A 3 30.87 -1.31 13.74
N THR A 4 29.78 -2.06 13.53
CA THR A 4 28.53 -1.57 12.94
C THR A 4 27.47 -1.28 14.02
N LEU A 5 27.91 -0.98 15.25
CA LEU A 5 27.03 -0.88 16.42
C LEU A 5 26.77 0.57 16.89
N LEU A 6 27.29 1.59 16.19
CA LEU A 6 27.26 2.98 16.66
C LEU A 6 26.96 4.00 15.55
N ILE A 7 25.83 3.88 14.85
CA ILE A 7 25.31 5.04 14.08
C ILE A 7 24.43 5.93 14.96
N VAL A 8 23.78 5.33 15.97
CA VAL A 8 22.95 6.01 16.94
C VAL A 8 23.29 5.50 18.33
N ASP A 9 23.77 6.40 19.18
CA ASP A 9 24.05 6.10 20.58
C ASP A 9 22.74 5.81 21.33
N ARG A 10 22.50 4.53 21.64
CA ARG A 10 21.31 4.05 22.35
C ARG A 10 21.25 4.49 23.82
N SER A 11 22.37 4.97 24.37
CA SER A 11 22.40 5.54 25.72
C SER A 11 21.98 7.02 25.75
N SER A 12 21.96 7.68 24.59
CA SER A 12 21.59 9.09 24.49
C SER A 12 20.09 9.32 24.77
N PRO A 13 19.72 10.40 25.47
CA PRO A 13 18.31 10.79 25.63
C PRO A 13 17.60 11.02 24.29
N ALA A 14 18.34 11.52 23.29
CA ALA A 14 17.83 11.75 21.94
C ALA A 14 17.30 10.45 21.31
N PHE A 15 18.01 9.33 21.44
CA PHE A 15 17.57 8.03 20.94
C PHE A 15 16.16 7.68 21.44
N TRP A 16 15.92 7.78 22.75
CA TRP A 16 14.63 7.46 23.35
C TRP A 16 13.51 8.39 22.89
N VAL A 17 13.80 9.68 22.70
CA VAL A 17 12.84 10.65 22.17
C VAL A 17 12.43 10.27 20.74
N PHE A 18 13.40 10.04 19.85
CA PHE A 18 13.12 9.69 18.45
C PHE A 18 12.46 8.31 18.33
N SER A 19 12.88 7.31 19.11
CA SER A 19 12.21 6.02 19.16
C SER A 19 10.76 6.13 19.62
N SER A 20 10.47 7.00 20.60
CA SER A 20 9.09 7.26 21.04
C SER A 20 8.24 7.88 19.93
N ILE A 21 8.81 8.80 19.14
CA ILE A 21 8.17 9.35 17.93
C ILE A 21 7.90 8.23 16.91
N GLY A 22 8.87 7.36 16.67
CA GLY A 22 8.73 6.20 15.80
C GLY A 22 7.59 5.28 16.25
N ILE A 23 7.54 4.93 17.54
CA ILE A 23 6.49 4.12 18.15
C ILE A 23 5.12 4.80 18.03
N ALA A 24 5.02 6.10 18.29
CA ALA A 24 3.78 6.85 18.10
C ALA A 24 3.31 6.80 16.64
N GLY A 25 4.24 6.89 15.68
CA GLY A 25 3.98 6.64 14.27
C GLY A 25 3.40 5.25 14.04
N GLN A 26 3.98 4.22 14.65
CA GLN A 26 3.45 2.85 14.55
C GLN A 26 2.06 2.70 15.12
N VAL A 27 1.77 3.33 16.26
CA VAL A 27 0.43 3.31 16.85
C VAL A 27 -0.61 3.86 15.88
N LEU A 28 -0.31 4.96 15.16
CA LEU A 28 -1.21 5.49 14.13
C LEU A 28 -1.37 4.54 12.93
N PHE A 29 -0.28 3.89 12.51
CA PHE A 29 -0.28 2.86 11.47
C PHE A 29 -1.04 1.59 11.86
N THR A 30 -1.08 1.24 13.14
CA THR A 30 -1.91 0.15 13.65
C THR A 30 -3.36 0.59 13.78
N ALA A 31 -3.60 1.80 14.29
CA ALA A 31 -4.95 2.36 14.42
C ALA A 31 -5.67 2.42 13.07
N ARG A 32 -4.98 2.79 11.98
CA ARG A 32 -5.60 2.81 10.64
C ARG A 32 -6.08 1.42 10.22
N ILE A 33 -5.35 0.36 10.59
CA ILE A 33 -5.70 -1.03 10.27
C ILE A 33 -6.99 -1.39 11.01
N VAL A 34 -7.06 -1.07 12.30
CA VAL A 34 -8.25 -1.30 13.13
C VAL A 34 -9.46 -0.54 12.59
N VAL A 35 -9.29 0.73 12.24
CA VAL A 35 -10.35 1.58 11.68
C VAL A 35 -10.85 1.06 10.34
N GLN A 36 -9.94 0.69 9.44
CA GLN A 36 -10.30 0.10 8.15
C GLN A 36 -11.02 -1.23 8.33
N TRP A 37 -10.51 -2.09 9.22
CA TRP A 37 -11.13 -3.36 9.53
C TRP A 37 -12.56 -3.18 10.02
N TYR A 38 -12.76 -2.34 11.03
CA TYR A 38 -14.08 -2.04 11.59
C TYR A 38 -15.05 -1.53 10.53
N ALA A 39 -14.62 -0.58 9.68
CA ALA A 39 -15.42 -0.06 8.59
C ALA A 39 -15.78 -1.17 7.59
N SER A 40 -14.83 -2.03 7.22
CA SER A 40 -15.04 -3.15 6.32
C SER A 40 -15.95 -4.24 6.86
N GLU A 41 -15.91 -4.51 8.16
CA GLU A 41 -16.78 -5.49 8.79
C GLU A 41 -18.25 -5.04 8.76
N LYS A 42 -18.49 -3.75 9.06
CA LYS A 42 -19.83 -3.16 9.00
C LYS A 42 -20.52 -3.32 7.64
N VAL A 43 -19.75 -3.21 6.55
CA VAL A 43 -20.30 -3.24 5.19
C VAL A 43 -20.02 -4.56 4.45
N LYS A 44 -19.35 -5.53 5.10
CA LYS A 44 -18.92 -6.83 4.54
C LYS A 44 -18.20 -6.71 3.19
N GLN A 45 -17.51 -5.59 2.97
CA GLN A 45 -16.76 -5.30 1.75
C GLN A 45 -15.43 -4.65 2.11
N SER A 46 -14.43 -4.80 1.25
CA SER A 46 -13.14 -4.15 1.40
C SER A 46 -13.25 -2.66 1.08
N VAL A 47 -13.47 -1.83 2.10
CA VAL A 47 -13.61 -0.37 1.97
C VAL A 47 -12.53 0.35 2.78
N VAL A 48 -12.16 1.55 2.34
CA VAL A 48 -11.17 2.39 3.02
C VAL A 48 -11.82 3.70 3.46
N PRO A 49 -12.04 3.91 4.77
CA PRO A 49 -12.67 5.12 5.26
C PRO A 49 -11.73 6.34 5.20
N VAL A 50 -12.27 7.56 5.22
CA VAL A 50 -11.47 8.80 5.18
C VAL A 50 -10.46 8.88 6.34
N SER A 51 -10.85 8.40 7.52
CA SER A 51 -10.01 8.31 8.71
C SER A 51 -8.75 7.48 8.50
N PHE A 52 -8.78 6.44 7.66
CA PHE A 52 -7.59 5.65 7.32
C PHE A 52 -6.50 6.52 6.69
N TRP A 53 -6.89 7.45 5.80
CA TRP A 53 -5.94 8.30 5.11
C TRP A 53 -5.31 9.34 6.05
N TRP A 54 -6.11 9.95 6.92
CA TRP A 54 -5.58 10.88 7.94
C TRP A 54 -4.60 10.20 8.88
N LEU A 55 -4.96 9.04 9.42
CA LEU A 55 -4.06 8.24 10.27
C LEU A 55 -2.77 7.88 9.54
N SER A 56 -2.85 7.57 8.24
CA SER A 56 -1.68 7.28 7.42
C SER A 56 -0.78 8.49 7.20
N VAL A 57 -1.35 9.69 6.98
CA VAL A 57 -0.58 10.94 6.85
C VAL A 57 0.19 11.22 8.13
N PHE A 58 -0.49 11.25 9.28
CA PHE A 58 0.16 11.54 10.56
C PHE A 58 1.17 10.47 10.95
N GLY A 59 0.84 9.18 10.77
CA GLY A 59 1.77 8.09 10.99
C GLY A 59 3.02 8.22 10.13
N THR A 60 2.88 8.52 8.84
CA THR A 60 4.01 8.69 7.93
C THR A 60 4.90 9.87 8.33
N LEU A 61 4.33 11.00 8.75
CA LEU A 61 5.12 12.15 9.20
C LEU A 61 6.01 11.79 10.40
N LEU A 62 5.46 11.08 11.40
CA LEU A 62 6.24 10.62 12.56
C LEU A 62 7.33 9.62 12.18
N LEU A 63 7.01 8.66 11.30
CA LEU A 63 8.02 7.70 10.83
C LEU A 63 9.11 8.34 9.96
N LEU A 64 8.81 9.41 9.23
CA LEU A 64 9.83 10.17 8.49
C LEU A 64 10.80 10.89 9.43
N VAL A 65 10.30 11.48 10.52
CA VAL A 65 11.15 12.07 11.55
C VAL A 65 12.08 11.01 12.16
N TYR A 66 11.54 9.83 12.49
CA TYR A 66 12.34 8.72 13.00
C TYR A 66 13.34 8.17 11.96
N ALA A 67 12.92 7.96 10.71
CA ALA A 67 13.77 7.46 9.64
C ALA A 67 14.91 8.43 9.29
N TRP A 68 14.66 9.74 9.38
CA TRP A 68 15.69 10.76 9.24
C TRP A 68 16.76 10.63 10.32
N PHE A 69 16.34 10.38 11.57
CA PHE A 69 17.25 10.18 12.69
C PHE A 69 18.07 8.89 12.55
N THR A 70 17.48 7.79 12.08
CA THR A 70 18.20 6.53 11.85
C THR A 70 19.07 6.54 10.60
N ARG A 71 18.93 7.57 9.74
CA ARG A 71 19.68 7.75 8.47
C ARG A 71 19.56 6.55 7.52
N ASP A 72 18.46 5.81 7.60
CA ASP A 72 18.21 4.66 6.72
C ASP A 72 17.48 5.09 5.45
N PRO A 73 18.11 4.97 4.26
CA PRO A 73 17.52 5.42 3.01
C PRO A 73 16.27 4.62 2.63
N ILE A 74 16.20 3.34 3.02
CA ILE A 74 15.09 2.44 2.64
C ILE A 74 13.81 2.88 3.36
N PHE A 75 13.91 3.21 4.64
CA PHE A 75 12.78 3.70 5.44
C PHE A 75 12.52 5.20 5.28
N LEU A 76 13.39 5.95 4.62
CA LEU A 76 13.15 7.36 4.28
C LEU A 76 12.41 7.49 2.93
N ILE A 77 12.86 6.78 1.91
CA ILE A 77 12.34 6.92 0.54
C ILE A 77 10.87 6.48 0.48
N GLY A 78 10.55 5.25 0.87
CA GLY A 78 9.20 4.70 0.73
C GLY A 78 8.10 5.54 1.40
N PRO A 79 8.22 5.88 2.69
CA PRO A 79 7.22 6.70 3.39
C PRO A 79 7.04 8.09 2.78
N THR A 80 8.12 8.73 2.30
CA THR A 80 8.02 10.05 1.65
C THR A 80 7.04 10.03 0.48
N LEU A 81 7.07 8.95 -0.31
CA LEU A 81 6.22 8.80 -1.48
C LEU A 81 4.80 8.46 -1.13
N ASN A 82 4.65 7.59 -0.13
CA ASN A 82 3.34 7.24 0.40
C ASN A 82 2.61 8.46 0.97
N LEU A 83 3.31 9.42 1.57
CA LEU A 83 2.72 10.67 2.06
C LEU A 83 1.95 11.41 0.96
N PHE A 84 2.56 11.58 -0.21
CA PHE A 84 1.91 12.24 -1.35
C PHE A 84 0.65 11.47 -1.81
N LEU A 85 0.74 10.14 -1.85
CA LEU A 85 -0.37 9.27 -2.25
C LEU A 85 -1.54 9.37 -1.25
N TYR A 86 -1.24 9.45 0.05
CA TYR A 86 -2.26 9.61 1.09
C TYR A 86 -2.96 10.97 1.04
N LEU A 87 -2.19 12.05 0.89
CA LEU A 87 -2.73 13.40 0.73
C LEU A 87 -3.62 13.52 -0.50
N ARG A 88 -3.22 12.93 -1.63
CA ARG A 88 -4.04 12.89 -2.84
C ARG A 88 -5.35 12.12 -2.61
N ASN A 89 -5.28 10.96 -1.95
CA ASN A 89 -6.48 10.17 -1.69
C ASN A 89 -7.47 10.88 -0.76
N LEU A 90 -6.98 11.71 0.16
CA LEU A 90 -7.82 12.66 0.93
C LEU A 90 -8.48 13.72 0.03
N MET A 91 -7.74 14.31 -0.90
CA MET A 91 -8.29 15.30 -1.84
C MET A 91 -9.37 14.70 -2.74
N LEU A 92 -9.17 13.48 -3.23
CA LEU A 92 -10.17 12.75 -4.00
C LEU A 92 -11.45 12.50 -3.19
N ALA A 93 -11.30 12.00 -1.96
CA ALA A 93 -12.42 11.68 -1.09
C ALA A 93 -13.31 12.91 -0.81
N LYS A 94 -12.72 14.12 -0.85
CA LYS A 94 -13.44 15.38 -0.66
C LYS A 94 -14.07 15.96 -1.93
N LYS A 95 -13.43 15.83 -3.10
CA LYS A 95 -13.83 16.56 -4.33
C LYS A 95 -14.52 15.72 -5.40
N GLY A 96 -14.51 14.39 -5.32
CA GLY A 96 -15.16 13.52 -6.31
C GLY A 96 -14.65 13.67 -7.76
N ARG A 97 -13.51 14.36 -7.98
CA ARG A 97 -12.91 14.56 -9.31
C ARG A 97 -11.62 13.76 -9.45
N THR A 98 -11.53 12.96 -10.49
CA THR A 98 -10.32 12.27 -10.96
C THR A 98 -9.29 13.32 -11.41
N LEU A 99 -8.21 13.49 -10.64
CA LEU A 99 -7.02 14.21 -11.13
C LEU A 99 -6.41 13.37 -12.27
N GLY A 100 -6.34 13.93 -13.49
CA GLY A 100 -5.93 13.21 -14.70
C GLY A 100 -4.55 12.55 -14.60
N SER A 101 -4.39 11.46 -15.36
CA SER A 101 -3.33 10.44 -15.29
C SER A 101 -1.89 10.96 -15.50
N LEU A 102 -1.67 12.21 -15.95
CA LEU A 102 -0.34 12.82 -16.07
C LEU A 102 0.26 13.32 -14.74
N ALA A 103 -0.56 13.58 -13.71
CA ALA A 103 -0.07 14.01 -12.40
C ALA A 103 0.68 12.91 -11.61
N LEU A 104 0.75 11.69 -12.17
CA LEU A 104 1.31 10.46 -11.59
C LEU A 104 2.72 10.12 -12.03
N LEU A 105 3.03 10.39 -13.30
CA LEU A 105 4.34 10.13 -13.85
C LEU A 105 5.36 11.04 -13.17
N LEU A 106 4.94 12.21 -12.69
CA LEU A 106 5.80 13.13 -11.94
C LEU A 106 6.29 12.55 -10.61
N PRO A 107 5.45 12.09 -9.66
CA PRO A 107 5.95 11.47 -8.44
C PRO A 107 6.69 10.16 -8.73
N LEU A 108 6.26 9.33 -9.69
CA LEU A 108 6.97 8.08 -10.02
C LEU A 108 8.33 8.31 -10.69
N ALA A 109 8.43 9.28 -11.61
CA ALA A 109 9.68 9.67 -12.25
C ALA A 109 10.57 10.47 -11.31
N LEU A 110 10.01 11.34 -10.47
CA LEU A 110 10.74 12.00 -9.38
C LEU A 110 11.28 10.95 -8.41
N VAL A 111 10.55 9.87 -8.15
CA VAL A 111 11.05 8.75 -7.34
C VAL A 111 12.21 8.06 -8.00
N MET A 112 12.10 7.66 -9.26
CA MET A 112 13.19 6.98 -9.95
C MET A 112 14.40 7.89 -10.16
N LEU A 113 14.18 9.19 -10.34
CA LEU A 113 15.21 10.20 -10.59
C LEU A 113 15.85 10.71 -9.30
N VAL A 114 15.09 10.81 -8.19
CA VAL A 114 15.62 11.10 -6.85
C VAL A 114 16.24 9.84 -6.27
N SER A 115 15.66 8.64 -6.40
CA SER A 115 16.31 7.39 -5.94
C SER A 115 17.55 7.08 -6.75
N GLY A 116 17.51 7.30 -8.07
CA GLY A 116 18.65 7.20 -8.96
C GLY A 116 19.69 8.26 -8.61
N GLY A 117 19.34 9.55 -8.65
CA GLY A 117 20.24 10.66 -8.38
C GLY A 117 20.80 10.68 -6.96
N VAL A 118 20.03 10.26 -5.95
CA VAL A 118 20.52 10.06 -4.58
C VAL A 118 21.40 8.82 -4.52
N ALA A 119 21.06 7.70 -5.15
CA ALA A 119 21.98 6.57 -5.24
C ALA A 119 23.30 6.99 -5.92
N THR A 120 23.28 7.71 -7.05
CA THR A 120 24.50 8.17 -7.73
C THR A 120 25.26 9.23 -6.95
N TYR A 121 24.58 10.20 -6.31
CA TYR A 121 25.19 11.25 -5.49
C TYR A 121 25.77 10.72 -4.17
N LEU A 122 25.12 9.71 -3.57
CA LEU A 122 25.59 9.05 -2.35
C LEU A 122 26.68 8.01 -2.63
N THR A 123 26.66 7.36 -3.80
CA THR A 123 27.80 6.55 -4.27
C THR A 123 28.99 7.46 -4.62
N ALA A 124 28.72 8.70 -5.03
CA ALA A 124 29.75 9.72 -5.31
C ALA A 124 30.27 10.47 -4.06
N GLN A 125 29.69 10.26 -2.87
CA GLN A 125 30.13 10.91 -1.63
C GLN A 125 30.64 9.89 -0.60
N GLU A 126 31.95 9.74 -0.56
CA GLU A 126 32.75 9.17 0.53
C GLU A 126 32.57 9.88 1.92
N LYS A 127 31.45 10.58 2.19
CA LYS A 127 31.28 11.51 3.35
C LYS A 127 30.32 11.09 4.49
N LYS A 128 29.96 9.81 4.64
CA LYS A 128 29.24 9.29 5.84
C LYS A 128 27.88 9.96 6.20
N ILE A 129 27.08 10.42 5.24
CA ILE A 129 25.73 10.98 5.51
C ILE A 129 24.64 9.90 5.52
N ILE A 130 24.79 8.86 4.69
CA ILE A 130 23.89 7.71 4.62
C ILE A 130 24.77 6.47 4.72
N THR A 131 24.36 5.53 5.57
CA THR A 131 25.11 4.30 5.83
C THR A 131 24.48 3.17 5.02
N LEU A 132 25.13 2.83 3.91
CA LEU A 132 24.84 1.62 3.14
C LEU A 132 25.61 0.43 3.75
N ASP A 133 25.52 0.28 5.07
CA ASP A 133 26.22 -0.75 5.85
C ASP A 133 25.50 -2.10 5.75
N ALA A 134 25.03 -2.45 4.56
CA ALA A 134 24.29 -3.65 4.25
C ALA A 134 24.88 -4.27 2.99
N SER A 135 24.94 -5.61 2.94
CA SER A 135 25.39 -6.28 1.72
C SER A 135 24.46 -5.92 0.54
N PRO A 136 24.95 -5.98 -0.72
CA PRO A 136 24.11 -5.70 -1.89
C PRO A 136 22.80 -6.48 -1.91
N LEU A 137 22.80 -7.71 -1.38
CA LEU A 137 21.61 -8.54 -1.21
C LEU A 137 20.57 -7.89 -0.28
N TRP A 138 20.99 -7.43 0.90
CA TRP A 138 20.09 -6.80 1.87
C TRP A 138 19.55 -5.46 1.39
N LEU A 139 20.37 -4.66 0.70
CA LEU A 139 19.91 -3.45 0.03
C LEU A 139 18.87 -3.78 -1.05
N ALA A 140 19.13 -4.78 -1.89
CA ALA A 140 18.18 -5.22 -2.91
C ALA A 140 16.84 -5.68 -2.29
N ILE A 141 16.88 -6.44 -1.19
CA ILE A 141 15.69 -6.85 -0.43
C ILE A 141 14.91 -5.63 0.06
N GLY A 142 15.57 -4.67 0.70
CA GLY A 142 14.90 -3.48 1.24
C GLY A 142 14.33 -2.57 0.14
N PHE A 143 15.07 -2.35 -0.94
CA PHE A 143 14.58 -1.57 -2.09
C PHE A 143 13.42 -2.27 -2.80
N ALA A 144 13.49 -3.58 -3.02
CA ALA A 144 12.38 -4.35 -3.59
C ALA A 144 11.14 -4.31 -2.69
N GLY A 145 11.33 -4.43 -1.37
CA GLY A 145 10.28 -4.27 -0.39
C GLY A 145 9.63 -2.88 -0.44
N THR A 146 10.43 -1.82 -0.44
CA THR A 146 9.97 -0.43 -0.57
C THR A 146 9.23 -0.20 -1.89
N ALA A 147 9.72 -0.76 -3.00
CA ALA A 147 9.08 -0.67 -4.30
C ALA A 147 7.70 -1.33 -4.28
N LEU A 148 7.59 -2.59 -3.84
CA LEU A 148 6.31 -3.30 -3.74
C LEU A 148 5.32 -2.57 -2.81
N TRP A 149 5.80 -2.09 -1.67
CA TRP A 149 4.99 -1.37 -0.69
C TRP A 149 4.47 -0.02 -1.20
N THR A 150 5.22 0.64 -2.08
CA THR A 150 4.85 1.94 -2.65
C THR A 150 3.99 1.78 -3.90
N LEU A 151 4.40 0.90 -4.83
CA LEU A 151 3.77 0.69 -6.13
C LEU A 151 2.34 0.15 -6.05
N ARG A 152 1.94 -0.48 -4.94
CA ARG A 152 0.56 -0.95 -4.75
C ARG A 152 -0.49 0.14 -4.97
N PHE A 153 -0.23 1.38 -4.54
CA PHE A 153 -1.19 2.49 -4.68
C PHE A 153 -1.31 2.98 -6.12
N PRO A 154 -0.21 3.24 -6.86
CA PRO A 154 -0.27 3.45 -8.31
C PRO A 154 -0.99 2.32 -9.05
N VAL A 155 -0.71 1.05 -8.74
CA VAL A 155 -1.37 -0.10 -9.36
C VAL A 155 -2.88 -0.10 -9.08
N GLN A 156 -3.27 0.08 -7.81
CA GLN A 156 -4.67 0.22 -7.43
C GLN A 156 -5.37 1.34 -8.19
N TRP A 157 -4.69 2.47 -8.35
CA TRP A 157 -5.24 3.60 -9.06
C TRP A 157 -5.43 3.29 -10.54
N ILE A 158 -4.39 2.83 -11.25
CA ILE A 158 -4.49 2.48 -12.68
C ILE A 158 -5.67 1.53 -12.92
N ILE A 159 -5.85 0.55 -12.03
CA ILE A 159 -6.97 -0.40 -12.11
C ILE A 159 -8.31 0.29 -11.80
N SER A 160 -8.37 1.15 -10.79
CA SER A 160 -9.60 1.88 -10.44
C SER A 160 -10.04 2.86 -11.53
N GLU A 161 -9.11 3.50 -12.23
CA GLU A 161 -9.41 4.35 -13.39
C GLU A 161 -9.99 3.53 -14.54
N ARG A 162 -9.34 2.42 -14.88
CA ARG A 162 -9.82 1.51 -15.94
C ARG A 162 -11.22 0.96 -15.67
N LEU A 163 -11.57 0.77 -14.39
CA LEU A 163 -12.86 0.24 -13.97
C LEU A 163 -13.91 1.30 -13.65
N GLY A 164 -13.56 2.59 -13.66
CA GLY A 164 -14.44 3.69 -13.26
C GLY A 164 -14.96 3.59 -11.82
N LYS A 165 -14.32 2.79 -10.97
CA LYS A 165 -14.73 2.52 -9.59
C LYS A 165 -13.52 2.54 -8.67
N SER A 166 -13.64 3.18 -7.51
CA SER A 166 -12.59 3.14 -6.47
C SER A 166 -12.60 1.77 -5.80
N VAL A 167 -11.75 0.86 -6.28
CA VAL A 167 -11.67 -0.52 -5.79
C VAL A 167 -10.25 -0.89 -5.41
N LEU A 168 -10.11 -1.76 -4.40
CA LEU A 168 -8.83 -2.34 -4.02
C LEU A 168 -8.70 -3.73 -4.68
N PRO A 169 -7.90 -3.85 -5.76
CA PRO A 169 -7.78 -5.12 -6.47
C PRO A 169 -6.95 -6.14 -5.69
N PRO A 170 -7.10 -7.46 -5.94
CA PRO A 170 -6.31 -8.50 -5.27
C PRO A 170 -4.80 -8.26 -5.32
N VAL A 171 -4.28 -7.74 -6.43
CA VAL A 171 -2.86 -7.42 -6.61
C VAL A 171 -2.34 -6.42 -5.56
N PHE A 172 -3.16 -5.46 -5.13
CA PHE A 172 -2.80 -4.50 -4.08
C PHE A 172 -2.44 -5.21 -2.77
N TRP A 173 -3.20 -6.24 -2.42
CA TRP A 173 -3.03 -6.98 -1.18
C TRP A 173 -1.84 -7.94 -1.26
N TRP A 174 -1.66 -8.63 -2.39
CA TRP A 174 -0.47 -9.45 -2.61
C TRP A 174 0.82 -8.64 -2.54
N MET A 175 0.88 -7.49 -3.23
CA MET A 175 2.02 -6.57 -3.14
C MET A 175 2.26 -6.09 -1.70
N SER A 176 1.19 -5.87 -0.92
CA SER A 176 1.30 -5.48 0.49
C SER A 176 1.92 -6.58 1.35
N ILE A 177 1.57 -7.85 1.12
CA ILE A 177 2.14 -8.99 1.84
C ILE A 177 3.62 -9.13 1.49
N PHE A 178 3.95 -9.24 0.20
CA PHE A 178 5.35 -9.42 -0.23
C PHE A 178 6.23 -8.23 0.17
N GLY A 179 5.76 -7.00 -0.03
CA GLY A 179 6.48 -5.81 0.38
C GLY A 179 6.73 -5.77 1.89
N ALA A 180 5.72 -6.11 2.70
CA ALA A 180 5.87 -6.17 4.16
C ALA A 180 6.84 -7.26 4.62
N VAL A 181 6.81 -8.45 4.00
CA VAL A 181 7.74 -9.54 4.33
C VAL A 181 9.19 -9.13 4.06
N LEU A 182 9.47 -8.55 2.88
CA LEU A 182 10.82 -8.09 2.53
C LEU A 182 11.29 -6.94 3.44
N LEU A 183 10.41 -5.97 3.74
CA LEU A 183 10.74 -4.87 4.65
C LEU A 183 10.92 -5.32 6.10
N THR A 184 10.17 -6.32 6.55
CA THR A 184 10.38 -6.95 7.86
C THR A 184 11.73 -7.65 7.91
N ALA A 185 12.10 -8.40 6.88
CA ALA A 185 13.39 -9.07 6.79
C ALA A 185 14.55 -8.06 6.83
N TYR A 186 14.45 -6.98 6.06
CA TYR A 186 15.45 -5.90 6.08
C TYR A 186 15.51 -5.17 7.44
N ALA A 187 14.36 -4.87 8.05
CA ALA A 187 14.31 -4.25 9.38
C ALA A 187 14.94 -5.14 10.47
N ALA A 188 14.70 -6.46 10.38
CA ALA A 188 15.24 -7.45 11.32
C ALA A 188 16.77 -7.60 11.15
N TYR A 189 17.27 -7.45 9.93
CA TYR A 189 18.71 -7.40 9.66
C TYR A 189 19.40 -6.18 10.30
N LYS A 190 18.70 -5.03 10.40
CA LYS A 190 19.19 -3.79 11.04
C LYS A 190 18.82 -3.62 12.52
N PRO A 191 18.56 -4.73 13.21
CA PRO A 191 17.70 -4.85 14.40
C PRO A 191 16.96 -3.57 14.85
N ASP A 192 16.11 -3.02 13.97
CA ASP A 192 15.26 -1.86 14.30
C ASP A 192 13.87 -2.34 14.71
N ALA A 193 13.63 -2.40 16.02
CA ALA A 193 12.37 -2.89 16.59
C ALA A 193 11.14 -2.07 16.12
N VAL A 194 11.30 -0.77 15.87
CA VAL A 194 10.19 0.10 15.45
C VAL A 194 9.71 -0.33 14.07
N PHE A 195 10.62 -0.54 13.12
CA PHE A 195 10.26 -0.97 11.76
C PHE A 195 9.92 -2.46 11.67
N VAL A 196 10.58 -3.34 12.46
CA VAL A 196 10.23 -4.76 12.50
C VAL A 196 8.77 -4.94 12.89
N LEU A 197 8.34 -4.32 14.00
CA LEU A 197 6.94 -4.39 14.45
C LEU A 197 5.98 -3.77 13.44
N ALA A 198 6.38 -2.66 12.82
CA ALA A 198 5.61 -2.00 11.76
C ALA A 198 5.21 -2.96 10.65
N TYR A 199 6.23 -3.60 10.06
CA TYR A 199 6.06 -4.38 8.84
C TYR A 199 5.56 -5.79 9.14
N ALA A 200 5.88 -6.37 10.29
CA ALA A 200 5.41 -7.70 10.67
C ALA A 200 3.88 -7.77 10.83
N LEU A 201 3.23 -6.69 11.28
CA LEU A 201 1.78 -6.66 11.47
C LEU A 201 0.98 -6.36 10.18
N ASN A 202 1.63 -5.76 9.19
CA ASN A 202 0.97 -5.30 7.96
C ASN A 202 0.37 -6.42 7.06
N PRO A 203 0.91 -7.65 7.00
CA PRO A 203 0.30 -8.74 6.25
C PRO A 203 -1.09 -9.16 6.76
N ILE A 204 -1.36 -9.00 8.05
CA ILE A 204 -2.62 -9.47 8.70
C ILE A 204 -3.88 -8.92 7.98
N PRO A 205 -4.07 -7.59 7.86
CA PRO A 205 -5.23 -7.05 7.15
C PRO A 205 -5.24 -7.42 5.67
N ALA A 206 -4.08 -7.56 5.03
CA ALA A 206 -4.00 -7.90 3.62
C ALA A 206 -4.46 -9.33 3.33
N ILE A 207 -4.01 -10.30 4.15
CA ILE A 207 -4.45 -11.70 4.07
C ILE A 207 -5.95 -11.79 4.30
N ARG A 208 -6.48 -11.13 5.34
CA ARG A 208 -7.92 -11.12 5.63
C ARG A 208 -8.72 -10.53 4.48
N ASN A 209 -8.27 -9.42 3.89
CA ASN A 209 -8.99 -8.80 2.78
C ASN A 209 -8.95 -9.66 1.51
N LEU A 210 -7.86 -10.39 1.25
CA LEU A 210 -7.84 -11.43 0.21
C LEU A 210 -8.84 -12.56 0.50
N MET A 211 -8.89 -13.05 1.75
CA MET A 211 -9.87 -14.07 2.14
C MET A 211 -11.30 -13.60 1.90
N LEU A 212 -11.64 -12.34 2.17
CA LEU A 212 -12.97 -11.80 1.86
C LEU A 212 -13.25 -11.76 0.36
N ILE A 213 -12.27 -11.34 -0.44
CA ILE A 213 -12.43 -11.25 -1.89
C ILE A 213 -12.66 -12.63 -2.50
N TYR A 214 -11.88 -13.63 -2.06
CA TYR A 214 -12.00 -15.00 -2.58
C TYR A 214 -13.12 -15.84 -1.94
N ARG A 215 -13.67 -15.42 -0.79
CA ARG A 215 -14.82 -16.09 -0.14
C ARG A 215 -16.17 -15.77 -0.76
N LYS A 216 -16.29 -14.84 -1.72
CA LYS A 216 -17.58 -14.56 -2.37
C LYS A 216 -18.17 -15.84 -2.96
N PRO A 217 -19.33 -16.33 -2.46
CA PRO A 217 -19.98 -17.49 -3.02
C PRO A 217 -20.45 -17.22 -4.46
N LYS A 218 -20.57 -18.32 -5.20
CA LYS A 218 -21.01 -18.50 -6.60
C LYS A 218 -22.41 -17.92 -6.95
N GLU A 219 -22.96 -16.99 -6.18
CA GLU A 219 -24.34 -16.50 -6.31
C GLU A 219 -24.55 -15.50 -7.46
N GLU A 220 -23.49 -14.82 -7.92
CA GLU A 220 -23.59 -13.91 -9.07
C GLU A 220 -23.59 -14.68 -10.42
N SER A 221 -23.11 -15.93 -10.42
CA SER A 221 -23.15 -16.81 -11.61
C SER A 221 -24.49 -17.53 -11.78
N ALA A 222 -25.37 -17.53 -10.76
CA ALA A 222 -26.70 -18.15 -10.82
C ALA A 222 -27.82 -17.16 -11.20
N ARG A 223 -27.59 -15.85 -11.08
CA ARG A 223 -28.53 -14.80 -11.54
C ARG A 223 -28.31 -14.36 -12.99
N GLY A 224 -27.22 -14.79 -13.63
CA GLY A 224 -26.90 -14.50 -15.03
C GLY A 224 -27.37 -15.53 -16.05
N THR A 225 -27.95 -16.65 -15.60
CA THR A 225 -28.48 -17.71 -16.48
C THR A 225 -29.90 -18.10 -16.06
N GLY A 226 -30.79 -17.11 -16.01
CA GLY A 226 -32.24 -17.32 -16.03
C GLY A 226 -32.70 -17.49 -17.48
N ASN A 227 -32.77 -18.75 -17.90
CA ASN A 227 -33.28 -19.26 -19.18
C ASN A 227 -34.62 -18.61 -19.62
N PRO A 228 -34.82 -18.16 -20.87
CA PRO A 228 -36.16 -18.11 -21.45
C PRO A 228 -36.59 -19.56 -21.74
N ALA A 229 -37.69 -19.98 -21.13
CA ALA A 229 -38.24 -21.31 -21.27
C ALA A 229 -38.33 -21.76 -22.73
N CYS A 230 -37.73 -22.90 -23.04
CA CYS A 230 -38.11 -23.73 -24.17
C CYS A 230 -39.22 -24.67 -23.66
N GLY A 231 -40.40 -24.61 -24.30
CA GLY A 231 -41.49 -25.57 -24.17
C GLY A 231 -42.04 -25.88 -25.58
N PRO A 232 -42.53 -27.10 -25.83
CA PRO A 232 -42.42 -27.79 -27.12
C PRO A 232 -43.52 -27.41 -28.11
N GLY A 233 -43.25 -27.63 -29.41
CA GLY A 233 -44.12 -27.24 -30.51
C GLY A 233 -45.41 -28.04 -30.64
N GLU A 234 -46.40 -27.41 -31.27
CA GLU A 234 -47.50 -28.06 -31.96
C GLU A 234 -47.90 -27.20 -33.19
N VAL A 235 -48.39 -27.89 -34.22
CA VAL A 235 -48.38 -27.54 -35.65
C VAL A 235 -49.78 -27.08 -36.11
N ALA A 236 -49.82 -26.39 -37.27
CA ALA A 236 -50.98 -26.09 -38.13
C ALA A 236 -51.87 -24.92 -37.67
N GLY A 237 -52.42 -24.06 -38.51
CA GLY A 237 -52.54 -23.97 -39.96
C GLY A 237 -53.68 -22.98 -40.27
N THR A 238 -53.63 -22.36 -41.44
CA THR A 238 -54.76 -21.82 -42.24
C THR A 238 -55.59 -20.62 -41.76
N ASP A 239 -55.62 -19.63 -42.66
CA ASP A 239 -56.78 -18.84 -43.14
C ASP A 239 -57.19 -17.51 -42.49
N GLY A 240 -57.12 -16.45 -43.32
CA GLY A 240 -58.34 -15.71 -43.71
C GLY A 240 -58.47 -14.24 -43.30
N SER A 241 -58.74 -13.39 -44.31
CA SER A 241 -59.35 -12.04 -44.28
C SER A 241 -58.64 -10.90 -43.54
N ALA A 242 -58.33 -9.74 -44.15
CA ALA A 242 -59.16 -8.77 -44.89
C ALA A 242 -60.16 -7.99 -44.01
N ASP A 243 -60.07 -6.66 -44.16
CA ASP A 243 -60.99 -5.57 -43.78
C ASP A 243 -61.09 -5.07 -42.33
N GLY A 244 -61.05 -3.73 -42.23
CA GLY A 244 -61.30 -2.92 -41.04
C GLY A 244 -60.65 -1.54 -41.12
#